data_AF-A0AAD6K2S7-F1
#
_entry.id   AF-A0AAD6K2S7-F1
#
_cell.length_a   1.000
_cell.length_b   1.000
_cell.length_c   1.000
_cell.angle_alpha   90.00
_cell.angle_beta   90.00
_cell.angle_gamma   90.00
#
_symmetry.space_group_name_H-M   'P 1'
#
loop_
_entity.id
_entity.type
_entity.pdbx_description
1 polymer ?
#
loop_
_entity_poly.entity_id
_entity_poly.type
_entity_poly.pdbx_seq_one_letter_code
_entity_poly.pdbx_strand_id
1 'polypeptide(L)'
;MGSAKALSHSSCRNHCNVLLLRPFASSLSRFLSSTSALDSPPAPPSMAPVSLDTINPKVLKCEYAVRGEIVTLAQALQEELKSKPGSHPFDEILYCNIGNPQSLGQQPITFFREVLALCDHPSILDKSETQGLF
;
A
#
# COMPACT_ATOMS: atom_id res chain seq x y z
N MET A 1 33.82 11.38 12.44
CA MET A 1 32.89 11.98 13.44
C MET A 1 31.77 12.67 12.69
N GLY A 2 30.64 12.01 12.52
CA GLY A 2 29.46 12.56 11.83
C GLY A 2 28.23 12.29 12.69
N SER A 3 27.57 13.37 13.12
CA SER A 3 26.50 13.36 14.12
C SER A 3 25.27 12.58 13.67
N ALA A 4 24.84 11.63 14.50
CA ALA A 4 23.52 11.02 14.42
C ALA A 4 22.45 12.06 14.80
N LYS A 5 21.51 12.33 13.89
CA LYS A 5 20.30 13.10 14.20
C LYS A 5 19.29 12.17 14.86
N ALA A 6 18.92 12.49 16.10
CA ALA A 6 17.92 11.77 16.87
C ALA A 6 16.52 11.93 16.25
N LEU A 7 15.80 10.81 16.11
CA LEU A 7 14.38 10.77 15.73
C LEU A 7 13.52 11.13 16.95
N SER A 8 12.76 12.23 16.83
CA SER A 8 11.83 12.70 17.87
C SER A 8 10.53 11.88 17.80
N HIS A 9 10.23 11.13 18.86
CA HIS A 9 8.95 10.44 19.04
C HIS A 9 7.89 11.43 19.55
N SER A 10 6.92 11.80 18.72
CA SER A 10 5.76 12.60 19.15
C SER A 10 4.63 11.67 19.64
N SER A 11 4.31 11.79 20.93
CA SER A 11 3.21 11.09 21.60
C SER A 11 1.86 11.71 21.23
N CYS A 12 1.00 10.94 20.54
CA CYS A 12 -0.35 11.37 20.16
C CYS A 12 -1.33 11.09 21.32
N ARG A 13 -1.84 12.14 21.98
CA ARG A 13 -2.94 12.04 22.97
C ARG A 13 -4.26 12.33 22.27
N ASN A 14 -5.15 11.34 22.20
CA ASN A 14 -6.52 11.50 21.74
C ASN A 14 -7.35 12.26 22.81
N HIS A 15 -7.93 13.40 22.43
CA HIS A 15 -9.01 14.04 23.18
C HIS A 15 -10.31 13.90 22.38
N CYS A 16 -11.26 13.14 22.94
CA CYS A 16 -12.65 13.10 22.49
C CYS A 16 -13.34 14.39 22.94
N ASN A 17 -13.91 15.15 22.01
CA ASN A 17 -14.74 16.32 22.33
C ASN A 17 -16.20 16.01 22.01
N VAL A 18 -17.05 16.13 23.02
CA VAL A 18 -18.49 15.81 23.00
C VAL A 18 -19.25 16.91 22.28
N LEU A 19 -20.07 16.52 21.30
CA LEU A 19 -21.00 17.39 20.57
C LEU A 19 -22.14 17.86 21.49
N LEU A 20 -22.28 19.18 21.65
CA LEU A 20 -23.47 19.82 22.22
C LEU A 20 -24.34 20.37 21.08
N LEU A 21 -25.56 19.83 20.97
CA LEU A 21 -26.61 20.29 20.06
C LEU A 21 -27.06 21.72 20.39
N ARG A 22 -27.31 22.54 19.38
CA ARG A 22 -28.09 23.79 19.48
C ARG A 22 -29.43 23.63 18.75
N PRO A 23 -30.52 24.23 19.28
CA PRO A 23 -31.88 23.93 18.82
C PRO A 23 -32.33 24.80 17.64
N PHE A 24 -33.24 24.16 16.93
CA PHE A 24 -34.13 24.59 15.86
C PHE A 24 -34.78 25.96 16.10
N ALA A 25 -34.76 26.84 15.09
CA ALA A 25 -35.68 27.98 15.00
C ALA A 25 -36.22 28.11 13.58
N SER A 26 -37.54 28.05 13.50
CA SER A 26 -38.39 28.14 12.33
C SER A 26 -38.42 29.54 11.72
N SER A 27 -38.38 29.64 10.39
CA SER A 27 -39.20 30.62 9.69
C SER A 27 -39.54 30.12 8.30
N LEU A 28 -40.82 29.85 8.10
CA LEU A 28 -41.42 29.35 6.88
C LEU A 28 -41.78 30.56 5.99
N SER A 29 -41.04 30.78 4.92
CA SER A 29 -41.44 31.71 3.86
C SER A 29 -41.30 31.02 2.50
N ARG A 30 -42.38 30.36 2.06
CA ARG A 30 -42.49 29.81 0.71
C ARG A 30 -42.86 30.95 -0.24
N PHE A 31 -41.87 31.55 -0.89
CA PHE A 31 -42.11 32.36 -2.08
C PHE A 31 -42.14 31.43 -3.31
N LEU A 32 -43.35 31.19 -3.83
CA LEU A 32 -43.57 30.51 -5.11
C LEU A 32 -43.39 31.54 -6.23
N SER A 33 -42.18 31.63 -6.78
CA SER A 33 -41.96 32.32 -8.05
C SER A 33 -41.87 31.28 -9.16
N SER A 34 -42.89 31.27 -10.02
CA SER A 34 -42.98 30.46 -11.21
C SER A 34 -41.99 30.96 -12.27
N THR A 35 -40.90 30.22 -12.48
CA THR A 35 -40.08 30.32 -13.68
C THR A 35 -39.91 28.93 -14.28
N SER A 36 -40.67 28.66 -15.32
CA SER A 36 -40.44 27.53 -16.22
C SER A 36 -39.18 27.80 -17.03
N ALA A 37 -38.04 27.34 -16.53
CA ALA A 37 -36.83 27.15 -17.30
C ALA A 37 -36.51 25.65 -17.27
N LEU A 38 -36.35 25.07 -18.46
CA LEU A 38 -35.82 23.73 -18.67
C LEU A 38 -34.37 23.73 -18.17
N ASP A 39 -34.17 23.42 -16.90
CA ASP A 39 -32.84 23.20 -16.34
C ASP A 39 -32.52 21.71 -16.54
N SER A 40 -31.84 21.41 -17.65
CA SER A 40 -31.14 20.14 -17.79
C SER A 40 -30.19 20.01 -16.60
N PRO A 41 -30.16 18.88 -15.88
CA PRO A 41 -29.24 18.74 -14.75
C PRO A 41 -27.81 18.98 -15.27
N PRO A 42 -26.98 19.76 -14.55
CA PRO A 42 -25.57 19.89 -14.91
C PRO A 42 -24.99 18.48 -14.96
N ALA A 43 -24.27 18.18 -16.05
CA ALA A 43 -23.55 16.92 -16.18
C ALA A 43 -22.75 16.66 -14.88
N PRO A 44 -22.70 15.40 -14.40
CA PRO A 44 -21.95 15.09 -13.20
C PRO A 44 -20.54 15.66 -13.34
N PRO A 45 -19.97 16.27 -12.27
CA PRO A 45 -18.64 16.83 -12.35
C PRO A 45 -17.71 15.76 -12.91
N SER A 46 -17.15 16.05 -14.08
CA SER A 46 -16.05 15.27 -14.67
C SER A 46 -15.09 15.01 -13.53
N MET A 47 -14.91 13.73 -13.14
CA MET A 47 -14.08 13.41 -12.00
C MET A 47 -12.72 14.03 -12.25
N ALA A 48 -12.30 14.91 -11.35
CA ALA A 48 -11.01 15.54 -11.45
C ALA A 48 -9.94 14.44 -11.59
N PRO A 49 -8.99 14.58 -12.53
CA PRO A 49 -7.97 13.56 -12.74
C PRO A 49 -7.18 13.35 -11.45
N VAL A 50 -6.84 12.09 -11.16
CA VAL A 50 -6.08 11.75 -9.96
C VAL A 50 -4.70 12.41 -10.02
N SER A 51 -4.42 13.30 -9.07
CA SER A 51 -3.15 14.00 -8.90
C SER A 51 -2.67 13.91 -7.45
N LEU A 52 -1.40 14.26 -7.18
CA LEU A 52 -0.88 14.36 -5.81
C LEU A 52 -1.66 15.36 -4.96
N ASP A 53 -2.22 16.42 -5.57
CA ASP A 53 -3.04 17.42 -4.88
C ASP A 53 -4.43 16.91 -4.52
N THR A 54 -4.91 15.89 -5.24
CA THR A 54 -6.28 15.35 -5.11
C THR A 54 -6.33 14.12 -4.18
N ILE A 55 -5.19 13.47 -3.91
CA ILE A 55 -5.12 12.30 -3.03
C ILE A 55 -5.17 12.69 -1.55
N ASN A 56 -5.62 11.76 -0.71
CA ASN A 56 -5.71 11.97 0.74
C ASN A 56 -4.36 12.41 1.33
N PRO A 57 -4.29 13.57 2.03
CA PRO A 57 -3.04 14.09 2.59
C PRO A 57 -2.41 13.18 3.66
N LYS A 58 -3.16 12.23 4.23
CA LYS A 58 -2.60 11.20 5.13
C LYS A 58 -1.73 10.19 4.39
N VAL A 59 -2.04 9.90 3.13
CA VAL A 59 -1.21 9.02 2.28
C VAL A 59 0.10 9.73 1.95
N LEU A 60 0.05 11.02 1.64
CA LEU A 60 1.25 11.83 1.37
C LEU A 60 2.21 11.90 2.58
N LYS A 61 1.66 11.85 3.80
CA LYS A 61 2.43 11.87 5.06
C LYS A 61 2.82 10.47 5.55
N CYS A 62 2.33 9.41 4.92
CA CYS A 62 2.59 8.04 5.35
C CYS A 62 3.97 7.62 4.84
N GLU A 63 4.80 7.07 5.73
CA GLU A 63 6.13 6.58 5.40
C GLU A 63 6.26 5.11 5.75
N TYR A 64 6.83 4.33 4.82
CA TYR A 64 7.11 2.91 5.02
C TYR A 64 8.57 2.60 4.71
N ALA A 65 9.43 2.77 5.72
CA ALA A 65 10.88 2.72 5.55
C ALA A 65 11.42 1.37 5.03
N VAL A 66 10.75 0.24 5.34
CA VAL A 66 11.19 -1.11 4.92
C VAL A 66 11.19 -1.26 3.38
N ARG A 67 10.31 -0.55 2.69
CA ARG A 67 10.26 -0.45 1.21
C ARG A 67 10.20 1.01 0.76
N GLY A 68 11.08 1.83 1.33
CA GLY A 68 11.21 3.24 0.99
C GLY A 68 12.34 3.51 -0.02
N GLU A 69 12.86 4.73 0.00
CA GLU A 69 13.83 5.26 -0.97
C GLU A 69 15.08 4.40 -1.16
N ILE A 70 15.63 3.84 -0.07
CA ILE A 70 16.82 2.98 -0.15
C ILE A 70 16.58 1.77 -1.05
N VAL A 71 15.37 1.20 -1.03
CA VAL A 71 15.04 0.04 -1.87
C VAL A 71 14.90 0.46 -3.32
N THR A 72 14.30 1.62 -3.59
CA THR A 72 14.21 2.20 -4.95
C THR A 72 15.60 2.41 -5.56
N LEU A 73 16.53 2.98 -4.79
CA LEU A 73 17.91 3.18 -5.22
C LEU A 73 18.64 1.84 -5.44
N ALA A 74 18.44 0.87 -4.54
CA ALA A 74 19.02 -0.45 -4.68
C ALA A 74 18.55 -1.16 -5.96
N GLN A 75 17.28 -1.00 -6.34
CA GLN A 75 16.74 -1.54 -7.61
C GLN A 75 17.36 -0.87 -8.83
N ALA A 76 17.50 0.46 -8.83
CA ALA A 76 18.16 1.19 -9.90
C ALA A 76 19.62 0.75 -10.07
N LEU A 77 20.36 0.57 -8.97
CA LEU A 77 21.73 0.03 -8.98
C LEU A 77 21.77 -1.40 -9.52
N GLN A 78 20.80 -2.24 -9.16
CA GLN A 78 20.71 -3.61 -9.68
C GLN A 78 20.46 -3.64 -11.20
N GLU A 79 19.68 -2.71 -11.74
CA GLU A 79 19.52 -2.52 -13.19
C GLU A 79 20.80 -1.99 -13.85
N GLU A 80 21.51 -1.07 -13.18
CA GLU A 80 22.79 -0.58 -13.65
C GLU A 80 23.84 -1.70 -13.72
N LEU A 81 23.96 -2.54 -12.69
CA LEU A 81 24.87 -3.69 -12.68
C LEU A 81 24.61 -4.66 -13.84
N LYS A 82 23.34 -4.86 -14.21
CA LYS A 82 22.96 -5.69 -15.37
C LYS A 82 23.33 -5.06 -16.70
N SER A 83 23.12 -3.75 -16.84
CA SER A 83 23.38 -3.03 -18.09
C SER A 83 24.85 -2.65 -18.30
N LYS A 84 25.59 -2.43 -17.20
CA LYS A 84 27.01 -2.07 -17.17
C LYS A 84 27.76 -2.92 -16.14
N PRO A 85 28.09 -4.18 -16.47
CA PRO A 85 28.90 -5.02 -15.59
C PRO A 85 30.23 -4.35 -15.24
N GLY A 86 30.63 -4.37 -13.97
CA GLY A 86 31.86 -3.73 -13.47
C GLY A 86 31.79 -2.21 -13.28
N SER A 87 30.61 -1.59 -13.39
CA SER A 87 30.40 -0.15 -13.14
C SER A 87 30.54 0.25 -11.66
N HIS A 88 30.41 -0.72 -10.75
CA HIS A 88 30.46 -0.54 -9.30
C HIS A 88 31.50 -1.49 -8.69
N PRO A 89 32.01 -1.23 -7.46
CA PRO A 89 32.98 -2.10 -6.78
C PRO A 89 32.37 -3.38 -6.20
N PHE A 90 31.18 -3.78 -6.66
CA PHE A 90 30.42 -4.95 -6.24
C PHE A 90 29.61 -5.48 -7.44
N ASP A 91 29.33 -6.78 -7.43
CA ASP A 91 28.68 -7.46 -8.57
C ASP A 91 27.17 -7.65 -8.38
N GLU A 92 26.67 -7.56 -7.15
CA GLU A 92 25.27 -7.79 -6.81
C GLU A 92 24.79 -6.90 -5.66
N ILE A 93 23.46 -6.79 -5.55
CA ILE A 93 22.77 -6.14 -4.45
C ILE A 93 22.22 -7.21 -3.51
N LEU A 94 22.71 -7.25 -2.27
CA LEU A 94 22.20 -8.13 -1.23
C LEU A 94 21.15 -7.41 -0.37
N TYR A 95 19.90 -7.85 -0.45
CA TYR A 95 18.79 -7.25 0.29
C TYR A 95 18.74 -7.73 1.75
N CYS A 96 19.36 -6.94 2.64
CA CYS A 96 19.31 -7.15 4.10
C CYS A 96 18.25 -6.27 4.81
N ASN A 97 17.35 -5.63 4.06
CA ASN A 97 16.40 -4.64 4.57
C ASN A 97 15.06 -5.23 5.05
N ILE A 98 14.72 -6.45 4.64
CA ILE A 98 13.46 -7.12 5.01
C ILE A 98 13.74 -8.54 5.49
N GLY A 99 13.01 -8.97 6.52
CA GLY A 99 13.03 -10.35 6.99
C GLY A 99 12.37 -11.30 5.98
N ASN A 100 13.08 -11.61 4.89
CA ASN A 100 12.66 -12.57 3.88
C ASN A 100 13.72 -13.68 3.74
N PRO A 101 13.72 -14.68 4.65
CA PRO A 101 14.75 -15.71 4.68
C PRO A 101 14.81 -16.57 3.41
N GLN A 102 13.68 -16.78 2.73
CA GLN A 102 13.64 -17.58 1.49
C GLN A 102 14.40 -16.90 0.35
N SER A 103 14.36 -15.56 0.26
CA SER A 103 15.20 -14.81 -0.68
C SER A 103 16.69 -14.92 -0.40
N LEU A 104 17.07 -15.34 0.82
CA LEU A 104 18.45 -15.58 1.24
C LEU A 104 18.79 -17.08 1.28
N GLY A 105 18.00 -17.93 0.62
CA GLY A 105 18.30 -19.35 0.43
C GLY A 105 17.69 -20.30 1.45
N GLN A 106 16.87 -19.82 2.40
CA GLN A 106 16.13 -20.73 3.28
C GLN A 106 15.20 -21.62 2.43
N GLN A 107 15.37 -22.94 2.56
CA GLN A 107 14.50 -23.89 1.88
C GLN A 107 13.10 -23.89 2.51
N PRO A 108 12.02 -23.92 1.69
CA PRO A 108 10.67 -24.12 2.20
C PRO A 108 10.55 -25.44 2.97
N ILE A 109 9.72 -25.47 4.00
CA ILE A 109 9.44 -26.69 4.75
C ILE A 109 8.58 -27.61 3.87
N THR A 110 9.06 -28.83 3.64
CA THR A 110 8.44 -29.79 2.71
C THR A 110 6.99 -30.08 3.05
N PHE A 111 6.70 -30.45 4.30
CA PHE A 111 5.34 -30.79 4.73
C PHE A 111 4.29 -29.71 4.40
N PHE A 112 4.62 -28.44 4.61
CA PHE A 112 3.69 -27.35 4.28
C PHE A 112 3.51 -27.19 2.77
N ARG A 113 4.57 -27.37 1.99
CA ARG A 113 4.51 -27.33 0.52
C ARG A 113 3.67 -28.48 -0.04
N GLU A 114 3.80 -29.67 0.54
CA GLU A 114 3.06 -30.87 0.16
C GLU A 114 1.56 -30.71 0.40
N VAL A 115 1.18 -30.27 1.60
CA VAL A 115 -0.22 -29.99 1.94
C VAL A 115 -0.81 -28.90 1.04
N LEU A 116 -0.09 -27.79 0.82
CA LEU A 116 -0.56 -26.73 -0.08
C LEU A 116 -0.76 -27.25 -1.51
N ALA A 117 0.16 -28.08 -2.03
CA ALA A 117 0.03 -28.67 -3.36
C ALA A 117 -1.23 -29.55 -3.49
N LEU A 118 -1.54 -30.34 -2.46
CA LEU A 118 -2.76 -31.16 -2.40
C LEU A 118 -4.02 -30.29 -2.34
N CYS A 119 -4.00 -29.19 -1.57
CA CYS A 119 -5.12 -28.25 -1.49
C CYS A 119 -5.35 -27.49 -2.81
N ASP A 120 -4.28 -27.06 -3.48
CA ASP A 120 -4.35 -26.32 -4.74
C ASP A 120 -4.79 -27.20 -5.92
N HIS A 121 -4.49 -28.51 -5.87
CA HIS A 121 -4.89 -29.47 -6.89
C HIS A 121 -5.55 -30.72 -6.30
N PRO A 122 -6.79 -30.62 -5.78
CA PRO A 122 -7.40 -31.69 -4.98
C PRO A 122 -7.64 -32.99 -5.76
N SER A 123 -7.82 -32.94 -7.09
CA SER A 123 -7.99 -34.15 -7.91
C SER A 123 -6.76 -35.06 -7.95
N ILE A 124 -5.61 -34.59 -7.46
CA ILE A 124 -4.44 -35.46 -7.30
C ILE A 124 -4.69 -36.51 -6.20
N LEU A 125 -5.53 -36.23 -5.20
CA LEU A 125 -5.83 -37.18 -4.13
C LEU A 125 -6.46 -38.49 -4.64
N ASP A 126 -7.15 -38.43 -5.77
CA ASP A 126 -7.80 -39.59 -6.39
C ASP A 126 -6.85 -40.45 -7.24
N LYS A 127 -5.60 -39.99 -7.45
CA LYS A 127 -4.59 -40.71 -8.23
C LYS A 127 -3.82 -41.69 -7.34
N SER A 128 -3.59 -42.90 -7.85
CA SER A 128 -2.88 -43.95 -7.12
C SER A 128 -1.43 -43.60 -6.78
N GLU A 129 -0.79 -42.76 -7.59
CA GLU A 129 0.61 -42.35 -7.45
C GLU A 129 0.81 -41.36 -6.31
N THR A 130 -0.26 -40.73 -5.81
CA THR A 130 -0.20 -39.64 -4.83
C THR A 130 0.40 -40.07 -3.51
N GLN A 131 0.19 -41.33 -3.10
CA GLN A 131 0.81 -41.91 -1.90
C GLN A 131 2.33 -42.12 -2.02
N GLY A 132 2.88 -42.10 -3.24
CA GLY A 132 4.32 -42.20 -3.48
C GLY A 132 4.99 -40.84 -3.72
N LEU A 133 4.20 -39.79 -3.93
CA LEU A 133 4.67 -38.42 -4.19
C LEU A 133 4.72 -37.56 -2.92
N PHE A 134 3.96 -37.93 -1.90
CA PHE A 134 3.80 -37.25 -0.62
C PHE A 134 3.82 -38.30 0.50
#